data_AF-A0A929H6I8-F1
#
_entry.id   AF-A0A929H6I8-F1
#
_cell.length_a   1.000
_cell.length_b   1.000
_cell.length_c   1.000
_cell.angle_alpha   90.00
_cell.angle_beta   90.00
_cell.angle_gamma   90.00
#
_symmetry.space_group_name_H-M   'P 1'
#
loop_
_entity.id
_entity.type
_entity.pdbx_description
1 polymer ?
#
loop_
_entity_poly.entity_id
_entity_poly.type
_entity_poly.pdbx_seq_one_letter_code
_entity_poly.pdbx_strand_id
1 'polypeptide(L)'
;YCGRQTKELTLDHVIPRRWGGKHTWDNVVGACIPCNRRKGGRSPDEARMRLLRQPRCPRNDGFFIPYRLLSNHSEWQKYLPSLN
;
A
#
# COMPACT_ATOMS: atom_id res chain seq x y z
N TYR A 1 0.49 9.98 -1.46
CA TYR A 1 0.47 11.29 -2.17
C TYR A 1 -0.06 12.43 -1.31
N CYS A 2 -1.36 12.49 -0.96
CA CYS A 2 -1.94 13.65 -0.27
C CYS A 2 -1.93 13.59 1.26
N GLY A 3 -1.67 12.41 1.85
CA GLY A 3 -1.66 12.24 3.31
C GLY A 3 -3.04 12.14 3.97
N ARG A 4 -4.13 12.20 3.18
CA ARG A 4 -5.50 12.02 3.69
C ARG A 4 -5.66 10.63 4.33
N GLN A 5 -6.21 10.61 5.54
CA GLN A 5 -6.64 9.39 6.22
C GLN A 5 -8.05 9.02 5.74
N THR A 6 -8.22 7.80 5.21
CA THR A 6 -9.50 7.28 4.74
C THR A 6 -9.48 5.75 4.76
N LYS A 7 -10.66 5.13 4.85
CA LYS A 7 -10.84 3.68 4.68
C LYS A 7 -10.83 3.26 3.21
N GLU A 8 -11.12 4.18 2.31
CA GLU A 8 -11.16 3.94 0.85
C GLU A 8 -9.79 4.19 0.22
N LEU A 9 -8.92 3.19 0.34
CA LEU A 9 -7.60 3.20 -0.27
C LEU A 9 -7.54 2.23 -1.44
N THR A 10 -6.68 2.58 -2.39
CA THR A 10 -6.33 1.75 -3.54
C THR A 10 -4.83 1.51 -3.53
N LEU A 11 -4.40 0.43 -4.19
CA LEU A 11 -2.99 0.19 -4.47
C LEU A 11 -2.60 0.93 -5.75
N ASP A 12 -1.51 1.67 -5.68
CA ASP A 12 -0.91 2.33 -6.84
C ASP A 12 0.55 1.88 -7.01
N HIS A 13 0.96 1.70 -8.26
CA HIS A 13 2.32 1.35 -8.61
C HIS A 13 3.09 2.62 -8.93
N VAL A 14 4.16 2.91 -8.18
CA VAL A 14 5.00 4.10 -8.37
C VAL A 14 5.54 4.14 -9.80
N ILE A 15 6.25 3.09 -10.21
CA ILE A 15 6.55 2.78 -11.61
C ILE A 15 5.30 2.10 -12.20
N PRO A 16 4.66 2.68 -13.22
CA PRO A 16 3.47 2.10 -13.84
C PRO A 16 3.71 0.67 -14.39
N ARG A 17 2.68 -0.19 -14.32
CA ARG A 17 2.74 -1.55 -14.87
C ARG A 17 3.08 -1.59 -16.36
N ARG A 18 2.58 -0.61 -17.14
CA ARG A 18 2.88 -0.46 -18.58
C ARG A 18 4.37 -0.22 -18.89
N TRP A 19 5.15 0.15 -17.87
CA TRP A 19 6.60 0.32 -17.95
C TRP A 19 7.36 -0.75 -17.16
N GLY A 20 6.72 -1.90 -16.92
CA GLY A 20 7.35 -3.03 -16.22
C GLY A 20 7.41 -2.85 -14.70
N GLY A 21 6.69 -1.88 -14.12
CA GLY A 21 6.60 -1.71 -12.68
C GLY A 21 6.07 -2.96 -11.98
N LYS A 22 6.90 -3.55 -11.11
CA LYS A 22 6.60 -4.81 -10.41
C LYS A 22 5.64 -4.59 -9.24
N HIS A 23 4.92 -5.64 -8.86
CA HIS A 23 4.07 -5.65 -7.67
C HIS A 23 4.91 -6.06 -6.44
N THR A 24 5.73 -5.14 -5.94
CA THR A 24 6.65 -5.37 -4.83
C THR A 24 6.56 -4.25 -3.79
N TRP A 25 7.06 -4.52 -2.58
CA TRP A 25 7.08 -3.56 -1.48
C TRP A 25 7.75 -2.23 -1.82
N ASP A 26 8.71 -2.24 -2.74
CA ASP A 26 9.48 -1.06 -3.14
C ASP A 26 8.85 -0.30 -4.31
N ASN A 27 7.68 -0.74 -4.80
CA ASN A 27 7.00 -0.10 -5.92
C ASN A 27 5.50 0.13 -5.70
N VAL A 28 4.90 -0.47 -4.67
CA VAL A 28 3.46 -0.33 -4.39
C VAL A 28 3.24 0.59 -3.19
N VAL A 29 2.32 1.55 -3.34
CA VAL A 29 1.91 2.47 -2.27
C VAL A 29 0.39 2.48 -2.11
N GLY A 30 -0.06 2.83 -0.90
CA GLY A 30 -1.46 3.19 -0.67
C GLY A 30 -1.78 4.59 -1.20
N ALA A 31 -2.86 4.72 -1.96
CA ALA A 31 -3.35 5.99 -2.48
C ALA A 31 -4.88 6.08 -2.35
N CYS A 32 -5.39 7.26 -1.97
CA CYS A 32 -6.83 7.50 -2.08
C CYS A 32 -7.26 7.52 -3.56
N ILE A 33 -8.54 7.22 -3.81
CA ILE A 33 -9.10 7.12 -5.16
C ILE A 33 -8.80 8.37 -6.02
N PRO A 34 -8.99 9.63 -5.53
CA PRO A 34 -8.69 10.82 -6.33
C PRO A 34 -7.21 10.93 -6.72
N CYS A 35 -6.28 10.61 -5.81
CA CYS A 35 -4.85 10.65 -6.12
C CYS A 35 -4.46 9.57 -7.11
N ASN A 36 -4.92 8.34 -6.93
CA ASN A 36 -4.60 7.24 -7.85
C ASN A 36 -5.12 7.55 -9.26
N ARG A 37 -6.38 8.02 -9.35
CA ARG A 37 -6.98 8.47 -10.61
C ARG A 37 -6.21 9.63 -11.24
N ARG A 38 -5.77 10.61 -10.44
CA ARG A 38 -4.95 11.74 -10.91
C ARG A 38 -3.61 11.28 -11.48
N LYS A 39 -2.93 10.33 -10.84
CA LYS A 39 -1.67 9.78 -11.37
C LYS A 39 -1.90 9.09 -12.71
N GLY A 40 -2.95 8.27 -12.80
CA GLY A 40 -3.48 7.78 -14.08
C GLY A 40 -2.47 6.96 -14.89
N GLY A 41 -1.67 6.12 -14.23
CA GLY A 41 -0.69 5.27 -14.91
C GLY A 41 0.58 5.99 -15.43
N ARG A 42 0.80 7.25 -15.02
CA ARG A 42 2.05 8.00 -15.21
C ARG A 42 3.01 7.79 -14.05
N SER A 43 4.28 8.17 -14.17
CA SER A 43 5.16 8.29 -13.00
C SER A 43 4.69 9.41 -12.06
N PRO A 44 5.12 9.44 -10.79
CA PRO A 44 4.83 10.56 -9.90
C PRO A 44 5.30 11.89 -10.49
N ASP A 45 6.48 11.93 -11.12
CA ASP A 45 7.06 13.14 -11.71
C ASP A 45 6.22 13.67 -12.88
N GLU A 46 5.82 12.79 -13.81
CA GLU A 46 4.93 13.12 -14.93
C GLU A 46 3.54 13.61 -14.48
N ALA A 47 3.04 13.05 -13.38
CA ALA A 47 1.79 13.49 -12.77
C ALA A 47 1.92 14.76 -11.92
N ARG A 48 3.15 15.28 -11.75
CA ARG A 48 3.51 16.36 -10.82
C ARG A 48 2.98 16.07 -9.41
N MET A 49 3.26 14.86 -8.96
CA MET A 49 2.83 14.31 -7.68
C MET A 49 4.04 13.81 -6.91
N ARG A 50 4.20 14.27 -5.67
CA ARG A 50 5.28 13.81 -4.80
C ARG A 50 4.83 12.64 -3.93
N LEU A 51 5.68 11.63 -3.79
CA LEU A 51 5.51 10.63 -2.75
C LEU A 51 5.83 11.24 -1.38
N LEU A 52 4.94 11.05 -0.40
CA LEU A 52 5.20 11.51 0.97
C LEU A 52 6.18 10.60 1.71
N ARG A 53 6.24 9.33 1.31
CA ARG A 53 7.11 8.31 1.87
C ARG A 53 7.48 7.36 0.75
N GLN A 54 8.74 6.97 0.69
CA GLN A 54 9.19 5.97 -0.27
C GLN A 54 8.59 4.59 0.09
N PRO A 55 8.09 3.84 -0.90
CA PRO A 55 7.70 2.44 -0.71
C PRO A 55 8.90 1.64 -0.23
N ARG A 56 8.69 0.81 0.79
CA ARG A 56 9.69 -0.10 1.34
C ARG A 56 9.01 -1.20 2.13
N CYS A 57 9.67 -2.34 2.24
CA CYS A 57 9.24 -3.40 3.14
C CYS A 57 9.11 -2.86 4.59
N PRO A 58 8.04 -3.23 5.32
CA PRO A 58 7.97 -3.01 6.76
C PRO A 58 9.20 -3.57 7.46
N ARG A 59 9.66 -2.92 8.54
CA ARG A 59 10.74 -3.48 9.35
C ARG A 59 10.18 -4.63 10.17
N ASN A 60 10.97 -5.67 10.40
CA ASN A 60 10.58 -6.84 11.18
C ASN A 60 10.69 -6.57 12.68
N ASP A 61 10.10 -5.47 13.15
CA ASP A 61 10.21 -5.01 14.55
C ASP A 61 9.19 -5.73 15.46
N GLY A 62 8.71 -6.91 15.04
CA GLY A 62 7.60 -7.63 15.66
C GLY A 62 6.25 -7.11 15.16
N PHE A 63 5.64 -7.82 14.21
CA PHE A 63 4.26 -7.56 13.83
C PHE A 63 3.32 -8.15 14.89
N PHE A 64 2.95 -7.36 15.90
CA PHE A 64 1.96 -7.75 16.90
C PHE A 64 0.55 -7.47 16.38
N ILE A 65 -0.25 -8.53 16.23
CA ILE A 65 -1.68 -8.38 15.95
C ILE A 65 -2.41 -8.52 17.29
N PRO A 66 -3.06 -7.47 17.79
CA PRO A 66 -3.85 -7.58 19.00
C PRO A 66 -4.93 -8.64 18.84
N TYR A 67 -5.07 -9.54 19.82
CA TYR A 67 -6.06 -10.62 19.81
C TYR A 67 -7.48 -10.12 19.51
N ARG A 68 -7.84 -8.92 19.99
CA ARG A 68 -9.14 -8.27 19.72
C ARG A 68 -9.38 -7.98 18.23
N LEU A 69 -8.33 -7.74 17.46
CA LEU A 69 -8.45 -7.53 16.02
C LEU A 69 -8.68 -8.87 15.30
N LEU A 70 -8.03 -9.94 15.76
CA LEU A 70 -8.22 -11.31 15.24
C LEU A 70 -9.63 -11.85 15.49
N SER A 71 -10.18 -11.60 16.69
CA SER A 71 -11.53 -12.06 17.03
C SER A 71 -12.62 -11.42 16.18
N ASN A 72 -12.38 -10.20 15.70
CA ASN A 72 -13.35 -9.43 14.90
C ASN A 72 -13.15 -9.58 13.39
N HIS A 73 -12.04 -10.19 12.95
CA HIS A 73 -11.65 -10.32 11.55
C HIS A 73 -11.12 -11.71 11.25
N SER A 74 -11.99 -12.72 11.39
CA SER A 74 -11.64 -14.12 11.13
C SER A 74 -11.15 -14.34 9.70
N GLU A 75 -11.57 -13.51 8.75
CA GLU A 75 -11.15 -13.58 7.34
C GLU A 75 -9.65 -13.31 7.13
N TRP A 76 -8.96 -12.75 8.13
CA TRP A 76 -7.54 -12.43 8.06
C TRP A 76 -6.65 -13.63 8.36
N GLN A 77 -7.18 -14.69 8.99
CA GLN A 77 -6.42 -15.85 9.44
C GLN A 77 -5.54 -16.46 8.34
N LYS A 78 -6.01 -16.51 7.09
CA LYS A 78 -5.26 -17.01 5.94
C LYS A 78 -4.00 -16.22 5.57
N TYR A 79 -3.87 -14.98 6.04
CA TYR A 79 -2.72 -14.12 5.77
C TYR A 79 -1.72 -14.09 6.93
N LEU A 80 -2.05 -14.75 8.04
CA LEU A 80 -1.20 -14.76 9.22
C LEU A 80 -0.25 -15.95 9.16
N PRO A 81 0.97 -15.80 9.68
CA PRO A 81 1.80 -16.96 9.95
C PRO A 81 1.01 -17.93 10.83
N SER A 82 1.05 -19.23 10.49
CA SER A 82 0.58 -20.26 11.40
C SER A 82 1.32 -20.08 12.73
N LEU A 83 0.57 -19.82 13.80
CA LEU A 83 1.10 -19.81 15.16
C LEU A 83 1.52 -21.25 15.48
N ASN A 84 2.79 -21.58 15.23
CA ASN A 84 3.44 -22.75 15.80
C ASN A 84 4.08 -22.35 17.13
#